data_AF-A0A959FXF6-F1
#
_entry.id   AF-A0A959FXF6-F1
#
_cell.length_a   1.000
_cell.length_b   1.000
_cell.length_c   1.000
_cell.angle_alpha   90.00
_cell.angle_beta   90.00
_cell.angle_gamma   90.00
#
_symmetry.space_group_name_H-M   'P 1'
#
loop_
_entity.id
_entity.type
_entity.pdbx_description
1 polymer ?
#
loop_
_entity_poly.entity_id
_entity_poly.type
_entity_poly.pdbx_seq_one_letter_code
_entity_poly.pdbx_strand_id
1 'polypeptide(L)'
;MKKSLCYSLLILLLPLTLLAQREAPINLRGLIFDQDSGERIYFATLILYRGSSPAAAIRADYEGKYCFLHLETGVYRLTVASIGY
;
A
#
# COMPACT_ATOMS: atom_id res chain seq x y z
N MET A 1 44.32 8.07 -15.50
CA MET A 1 43.33 8.71 -14.59
C MET A 1 43.85 8.63 -13.16
N LYS A 2 43.96 9.75 -12.43
CA LYS A 2 44.40 9.75 -11.04
C LYS A 2 43.35 9.06 -10.18
N LYS A 3 43.72 8.07 -9.36
CA LYS A 3 42.80 7.30 -8.50
C LYS A 3 41.95 8.22 -7.61
N SER A 4 42.48 9.38 -7.21
CA SER A 4 41.74 10.41 -6.47
C SER A 4 40.50 10.95 -7.21
N LEU A 5 40.56 11.07 -8.54
CA LEU A 5 39.43 11.53 -9.36
C LEU A 5 38.27 10.51 -9.34
N CYS A 6 38.59 9.21 -9.37
CA CYS A 6 37.58 8.16 -9.25
C CYS A 6 36.92 8.14 -7.88
N TYR A 7 37.67 8.32 -6.78
CA TYR A 7 37.09 8.36 -5.44
C TYR A 7 36.19 9.59 -5.23
N SER A 8 36.58 10.76 -5.72
CA SER A 8 35.74 11.96 -5.67
C SER A 8 34.43 11.79 -6.44
N LEU A 9 34.49 11.15 -7.61
CA LEU A 9 33.29 10.85 -8.40
C LEU A 9 32.37 9.84 -7.69
N LEU A 10 32.94 8.82 -7.04
CA LEU A 10 32.17 7.82 -6.29
C LEU A 10 31.44 8.44 -5.09
N ILE A 11 32.11 9.32 -4.34
CA ILE A 11 31.51 10.04 -3.19
C ILE A 11 30.40 10.99 -3.66
N LEU A 12 30.57 11.65 -4.80
CA LEU A 12 29.55 12.54 -5.37
C LEU A 12 28.28 11.78 -5.81
N LEU A 13 28.42 10.53 -6.26
CA LEU A 13 27.30 9.72 -6.76
C LEU A 13 26.57 8.92 -5.67
N LEU A 14 27.18 8.74 -4.49
CA LEU A 14 26.59 8.04 -3.34
C LEU A 14 25.20 8.55 -2.89
N PRO A 15 24.92 9.87 -2.79
CA PRO A 15 23.59 10.33 -2.40
C PRO A 15 22.52 10.10 -3.49
N LEU A 16 22.90 9.98 -4.77
CA LEU A 16 21.93 9.74 -5.85
C LEU A 16 21.35 8.32 -5.80
N THR A 17 22.13 7.35 -5.34
CA THR A 17 21.65 5.96 -5.23
C THR A 17 20.63 5.78 -4.10
N LEU A 18 20.72 6.58 -3.03
CA LEU A 18 19.74 6.60 -1.94
C LEU A 18 18.36 7.07 -2.40
N LEU A 19 18.31 8.08 -3.27
CA LEU A 19 17.04 8.58 -3.82
C LEU A 19 16.40 7.59 -4.80
N ALA A 20 17.21 6.84 -5.53
CA ALA A 20 16.74 5.82 -6.47
C ALA A 20 16.14 4.57 -5.77
N GLN A 21 16.50 4.32 -4.51
CA GLN A 21 16.02 3.16 -3.74
C GLN A 21 14.69 3.40 -3.00
N ARG A 22 14.08 4.58 -3.12
CA ARG A 22 12.80 4.84 -2.47
C ARG A 22 11.71 4.02 -3.17
N GLU A 23 11.20 3.01 -2.48
CA GLU A 23 10.08 2.21 -2.98
C GLU A 23 8.89 3.11 -3.30
N ALA A 24 8.30 2.89 -4.47
CA ALA A 24 7.12 3.63 -4.88
C ALA A 24 5.94 3.24 -3.97
N PRO A 25 5.11 4.21 -3.53
CA PRO A 25 3.90 3.91 -2.80
C PRO A 25 2.99 2.95 -3.59
N ILE A 26 2.51 1.89 -2.94
CA ILE A 26 1.59 0.92 -3.53
C ILE A 26 0.15 1.33 -3.25
N ASN A 27 -0.71 1.18 -4.25
CA ASN A 27 -2.15 1.39 -4.09
C ASN A 27 -2.86 0.02 -4.14
N LEU A 28 -3.67 -0.28 -3.12
CA LEU A 28 -4.47 -1.50 -3.05
C LEU A 28 -5.94 -1.16 -3.30
N ARG A 29 -6.50 -1.65 -4.41
CA ARG A 29 -7.89 -1.39 -4.81
C ARG A 29 -8.64 -2.67 -5.12
N GLY A 30 -9.95 -2.66 -4.95
CA GLY A 30 -10.79 -3.81 -5.23
C GLY A 30 -12.28 -3.53 -5.12
N LEU A 31 -13.03 -4.61 -5.20
CA LEU A 31 -14.49 -4.68 -5.08
C LEU A 31 -14.84 -5.72 -4.00
N ILE A 32 -15.99 -5.55 -3.36
CA ILE A 32 -16.46 -6.46 -2.31
C ILE A 32 -17.76 -7.10 -2.77
N PHE A 33 -17.82 -8.42 -2.66
CA PHE A 33 -18.97 -9.22 -3.05
C PHE A 33 -19.35 -10.17 -1.93
N ASP A 34 -20.65 -10.40 -1.80
CA ASP A 34 -21.17 -11.54 -1.07
C ASP A 34 -20.82 -12.84 -1.81
N GLN A 35 -20.39 -13.85 -1.06
CA GLN A 35 -19.88 -15.08 -1.63
C GLN A 35 -20.99 -15.96 -2.22
N ASP A 36 -22.18 -15.94 -1.61
CA ASP A 36 -23.28 -16.85 -1.98
C ASP A 36 -24.12 -16.28 -3.13
N SER A 37 -24.48 -15.00 -3.06
CA SER A 37 -25.31 -14.32 -4.07
C SER A 37 -24.49 -13.68 -5.19
N GLY A 38 -23.21 -13.37 -4.95
CA GLY A 38 -22.40 -12.57 -5.87
C GLY A 38 -22.78 -11.09 -5.90
N GLU A 39 -23.69 -10.64 -5.02
CA GLU A 39 -24.07 -9.24 -4.92
C GLU A 39 -22.95 -8.38 -4.34
N ARG A 40 -22.92 -7.10 -4.72
CA ARG A 40 -21.91 -6.17 -4.20
C ARG A 40 -22.25 -5.73 -2.78
N ILE A 41 -21.26 -5.74 -1.91
CA ILE A 41 -21.40 -5.21 -0.54
C ILE A 41 -20.95 -3.75 -0.52
N TYR A 42 -21.92 -2.86 -0.36
CA TYR A 42 -21.69 -1.42 -0.30
C TYR A 42 -21.30 -0.99 1.11
N PHE A 43 -20.55 0.12 1.20
CA PHE A 43 -20.26 0.79 2.48
C PHE A 43 -19.61 -0.09 3.58
N ALA A 44 -19.02 -1.22 3.20
CA ALA A 44 -18.27 -2.07 4.12
C ALA A 44 -17.08 -1.30 4.69
N THR A 45 -16.78 -1.53 5.97
CA THR A 45 -15.61 -0.99 6.65
C THR A 45 -14.42 -1.92 6.41
N LEU A 46 -13.31 -1.37 5.94
CA LEU A 46 -12.08 -2.10 5.68
C LEU A 46 -10.97 -1.55 6.56
N ILE A 47 -10.28 -2.44 7.28
CA ILE A 47 -9.14 -2.09 8.12
C ILE A 47 -7.93 -2.93 7.68
N LEU A 48 -6.85 -2.25 7.30
CA LEU A 48 -5.56 -2.87 7.08
C LEU A 48 -4.75 -2.84 8.37
N TYR A 49 -4.26 -4.00 8.77
CA TYR A 49 -3.34 -4.17 9.89
C TYR A 49 -1.94 -4.51 9.38
N ARG A 50 -0.93 -3.92 10.02
CA ARG A 50 0.48 -4.30 9.88
C ARG A 50 0.94 -4.83 11.24
N GLY A 51 1.12 -6.15 11.33
CA GLY A 51 1.25 -6.82 12.62
C GLY A 51 -0.04 -6.71 13.44
N SER A 52 0.05 -6.23 14.68
CA SER A 52 -1.10 -6.01 15.57
C SER A 52 -1.71 -4.61 15.47
N SER A 53 -1.09 -3.69 14.72
CA SER A 53 -1.50 -2.28 14.69
C SER A 53 -2.30 -1.94 13.42
N PRO A 54 -3.38 -1.15 13.51
CA PRO A 54 -4.08 -0.66 12.33
C PRO A 54 -3.21 0.33 11.57
N ALA A 55 -2.95 0.05 10.30
CA ALA A 55 -2.17 0.89 9.40
C ALA A 55 -3.05 1.88 8.63
N ALA A 56 -4.25 1.44 8.23
CA ALA A 56 -5.22 2.29 7.53
C ALA A 56 -6.64 1.75 7.71
N ALA A 57 -7.64 2.63 7.63
CA ALA A 57 -9.04 2.25 7.61
C ALA A 57 -9.79 3.11 6.57
N ILE A 58 -10.63 2.47 5.77
CA ILE A 58 -11.48 3.13 4.78
C ILE A 58 -12.86 2.48 4.79
N ARG A 59 -13.81 3.13 4.11
CA ARG A 59 -15.12 2.56 3.82
C ARG A 59 -15.27 2.41 2.30
N ALA A 60 -15.82 1.29 1.86
CA ALA A 60 -16.17 1.11 0.45
C ALA A 60 -17.25 2.11 0.02
N ASP A 61 -17.29 2.45 -1.26
CA ASP A 61 -18.30 3.36 -1.79
C ASP A 61 -19.66 2.68 -2.09
N TYR A 62 -20.56 3.43 -2.72
CA TYR A 62 -21.90 2.98 -3.11
C TYR A 62 -21.87 1.94 -4.26
N GLU A 63 -20.72 1.70 -4.88
CA GLU A 63 -20.51 0.63 -5.86
C GLU A 63 -19.71 -0.55 -5.27
N GLY A 64 -19.40 -0.51 -3.97
CA GLY A 64 -18.61 -1.52 -3.27
C GLY A 64 -17.12 -1.46 -3.59
N LYS A 65 -16.64 -0.36 -4.17
CA LYS A 65 -15.21 -0.15 -4.48
C LYS A 65 -14.47 0.35 -3.26
N TYR A 66 -13.22 -0.09 -3.11
CA TYR A 66 -12.30 0.43 -2.10
C TYR A 66 -10.93 0.73 -2.72
N CYS A 67 -10.22 1.70 -2.14
CA CYS A 67 -8.86 2.05 -2.55
C CYS A 67 -8.05 2.56 -1.35
N PHE A 68 -7.02 1.82 -0.97
CA PHE A 68 -5.96 2.29 -0.08
C PHE A 68 -4.84 2.90 -0.92
N LEU A 69 -4.44 4.11 -0.58
CA LEU A 69 -3.41 4.86 -1.28
C LEU A 69 -2.14 4.92 -0.45
N HIS A 70 -0.99 4.96 -1.12
CA HIS A 70 0.31 5.22 -0.50
C HIS A 70 0.73 4.22 0.59
N LEU A 71 0.46 2.93 0.36
CA LEU A 71 0.95 1.86 1.21
C LEU A 71 2.45 1.66 0.98
N GLU A 72 3.19 1.56 2.07
CA GLU A 72 4.55 1.02 2.05
C GLU A 72 4.52 -0.49 1.78
N THR A 73 5.54 -1.03 1.12
CA THR A 73 5.65 -2.47 0.89
C THR A 73 5.70 -3.23 2.21
N GLY A 74 5.01 -4.37 2.27
CA GLY A 74 5.03 -5.23 3.43
C GLY A 74 3.87 -6.21 3.47
N VAL A 75 3.81 -6.98 4.55
CA VAL A 75 2.73 -7.93 4.81
C VAL A 75 1.62 -7.23 5.59
N TYR A 76 0.41 -7.35 5.09
CA TYR A 76 -0.78 -6.79 5.70
C TYR A 76 -1.84 -7.86 5.93
N ARG A 77 -2.66 -7.64 6.96
CA ARG A 77 -3.92 -8.37 7.15
C ARG A 77 -5.07 -7.40 6.88
N LEU A 78 -5.91 -7.72 5.90
CA LEU A 78 -7.13 -6.97 5.61
C LEU A 78 -8.29 -7.58 6.40
N THR A 79 -9.00 -6.75 7.16
CA THR A 79 -10.29 -7.11 7.78
C THR A 79 -11.38 -6.31 7.10
N VAL A 80 -12.47 -6.99 6.74
CA VAL A 80 -13.65 -6.39 6.12
C VAL A 80 -14.84 -6.69 7.02
N ALA A 81 -15.65 -5.68 7.32
CA ALA A 81 -16.85 -5.81 8.13
C ALA A 81 -17.99 -4.98 7.53
N SER A 82 -19.20 -5.52 7.52
CA SER A 82 -20.39 -4.81 7.07
C SER A 82 -21.55 -5.12 8.00
N ILE A 83 -22.59 -4.30 8.01
CA ILE A 83 -23.80 -4.63 8.80
C ILE A 83 -24.51 -5.78 8.07
N GLY A 84 -24.70 -6.89 8.77
CA GLY A 84 -25.34 -8.09 8.22
C GLY A 84 -24.39 -9.15 7.65
N TYR A 85 -23.07 -8.95 7.77
CA TYR A 85 -22.00 -9.87 7.36
C TYR A 85 -20.93 -9.97 8.44
#